data_AF-A0A4Z2BDI8-F1
#
_entry.id   AF-A0A4Z2BDI8-F1
#
_cell.length_a   1.000
_cell.length_b   1.000
_cell.length_c   1.000
_cell.angle_alpha   90.00
_cell.angle_beta   90.00
_cell.angle_gamma   90.00
#
_symmetry.space_group_name_H-M   'P 1'
#
loop_
_entity.id
_entity.type
_entity.pdbx_description
1 polymer ?
#
loop_
_entity_poly.entity_id
_entity_poly.type
_entity_poly.pdbx_seq_one_letter_code
_entity_poly.pdbx_strand_id
1 'polypeptide(L)'
;RPSFGSFGVSRSELRRFQDGEITEAVLWDGKSMTQKRLVPKQIVTHLLQLHVDIPESCLRYTGAMVDDVIILDPEVPSTGEEESLVVVQSYDDLSRKLWQLEGLPLSITAVQGAHPSLRYTQVFPPQPMKLDYSFFNREKVSRSLVPKQSKPCPAYIAPITVICHMEGSGKWPHERLAIRHIKAAFHIRLGELLKKQHNYTCRACPTHLDVWKDGLVFRIQVAYHREPQVLRESVNAEGMLIVRDNEEAQALEMATSHKPLLTSMLHGLQQQHPCFGAVCRLAKRWLAAQLLSDDVTEETADLLVASLFLHPAPFTPPSSPQVGFLRFLHLLFSFDWRNNPLIINLNNQLTAADYTEIKNDFMASRESLPVMFIATPKDKKASMWTKRAPSIQVSGNSDKSTQLEQLHV
;
A
#
# COMPACT_ATOMS: atom_id res chain seq x y z
N ARG A 1 18.32 19.96 41.14
CA ARG A 1 17.58 19.32 40.04
C ARG A 1 16.17 19.09 40.54
N PRO A 2 15.10 19.59 39.90
CA PRO A 2 13.75 19.24 40.32
C PRO A 2 13.60 17.72 40.17
N SER A 3 13.02 17.06 41.17
CA SER A 3 12.71 15.63 41.12
C SER A 3 11.59 15.38 40.10
N PHE A 4 11.54 14.20 39.48
CA PHE A 4 10.47 13.81 38.55
C PHE A 4 9.08 14.01 39.18
N GLY A 5 8.95 13.73 40.49
CA GLY A 5 7.78 14.03 41.29
C GLY A 5 7.34 15.50 41.25
N SER A 6 8.24 16.48 41.19
CA SER A 6 7.88 17.92 41.13
C SER A 6 7.31 18.39 39.79
N PHE A 7 7.55 17.64 38.69
CA PHE A 7 7.03 17.94 37.36
C PHE A 7 5.63 17.34 37.08
N GLY A 8 5.20 16.36 37.89
CA GLY A 8 4.01 15.55 37.61
C GLY A 8 3.17 15.21 38.84
N VAL A 9 3.25 16.01 39.92
CA VAL A 9 2.75 15.69 41.27
C VAL A 9 1.32 15.10 41.30
N SER A 10 0.44 15.45 40.35
CA SER A 10 -0.93 14.92 40.30
C SER A 10 -1.18 13.77 39.31
N ARG A 11 -0.25 13.51 38.37
CA ARG A 11 -0.41 12.48 37.31
C ARG A 11 0.67 11.39 37.31
N SER A 12 1.73 11.52 38.12
CA SER A 12 2.78 10.51 38.25
C SER A 12 2.30 9.34 39.10
N GLU A 13 2.47 8.11 38.61
CA GLU A 13 2.15 6.87 39.31
C GLU A 13 3.29 5.85 39.15
N LEU A 14 3.48 4.96 40.14
CA LEU A 14 4.39 3.83 40.01
C LEU A 14 3.77 2.76 39.11
N ARG A 15 4.46 2.38 38.03
CA ARG A 15 4.02 1.33 37.13
C ARG A 15 5.04 0.22 36.99
N ARG A 16 4.51 -1.00 36.90
CA ARG A 16 5.25 -2.19 36.54
C ARG A 16 5.20 -2.41 35.03
N PHE A 17 6.36 -2.53 34.39
CA PHE A 17 6.50 -2.78 32.96
C PHE A 17 6.60 -4.29 32.66
N GLN A 18 6.56 -4.66 31.37
CA GLN A 18 6.55 -6.06 30.94
C GLN A 18 7.84 -6.83 31.29
N ASP A 19 8.95 -6.11 31.43
CA ASP A 19 10.24 -6.61 31.94
C ASP A 19 10.24 -6.85 33.46
N GLY A 20 9.17 -6.43 34.15
CA GLY A 20 9.02 -6.55 35.59
C GLY A 20 9.59 -5.38 36.38
N GLU A 21 10.26 -4.42 35.74
CA GLU A 21 10.78 -3.22 36.39
C GLU A 21 9.63 -2.31 36.86
N ILE A 22 9.84 -1.61 37.97
CA ILE A 22 8.88 -0.68 38.55
C ILE A 22 9.51 0.70 38.54
N THR A 23 8.90 1.64 37.83
CA THR A 23 9.38 3.02 37.73
C THR A 23 8.22 4.02 37.79
N GLU A 24 8.53 5.27 38.11
CA GLU A 24 7.55 6.37 38.04
C GLU A 24 7.22 6.67 36.57
N ALA A 25 5.93 6.72 36.25
CA ALA A 25 5.44 6.94 34.90
C ALA A 25 4.20 7.85 34.90
N VAL A 26 3.96 8.49 33.76
CA VAL A 26 2.74 9.26 33.51
C VAL A 26 1.98 8.62 32.37
N LEU A 27 0.71 8.31 32.58
CA LEU A 27 -0.16 7.77 31.55
C LEU A 27 -0.87 8.91 30.81
N TRP A 28 -0.83 8.87 29.48
CA TRP A 28 -1.59 9.75 28.60
C TRP A 28 -2.63 8.96 27.82
N ASP A 29 -3.74 9.61 27.50
CA ASP A 29 -4.87 8.96 26.83
C ASP A 29 -4.54 8.74 25.35
N GLY A 30 -4.74 7.50 24.87
CA GLY A 30 -4.58 7.18 23.45
C GLY A 30 -4.67 5.69 23.16
N LYS A 31 -5.84 5.25 22.69
CA LYS A 31 -6.07 3.86 22.28
C LYS A 31 -5.58 3.64 20.86
N SER A 32 -6.02 4.48 19.92
CA SER A 32 -5.59 4.42 18.52
C SER A 32 -4.33 5.23 18.24
N MET A 33 -3.68 4.96 17.11
CA MET A 33 -2.52 5.71 16.60
C MET A 33 -2.85 7.17 16.36
N THR A 34 -4.06 7.47 15.88
CA THR A 34 -4.59 8.83 15.74
C THR A 34 -4.59 9.58 17.08
N GLN A 35 -5.09 8.94 18.14
CA GLN A 35 -5.09 9.55 19.49
C GLN A 35 -3.68 9.64 20.08
N LYS A 36 -2.84 8.61 19.88
CA LYS A 36 -1.44 8.60 20.35
C LYS A 36 -0.62 9.75 19.74
N ARG A 37 -0.90 10.16 18.50
CA ARG A 37 -0.29 11.35 17.88
C ARG A 37 -0.63 12.66 18.60
N LEU A 38 -1.71 12.69 19.39
CA LEU A 38 -2.11 13.86 20.18
C LEU A 38 -1.51 13.87 21.59
N VAL A 39 -0.79 12.83 22.02
CA VAL A 39 -0.13 12.78 23.33
C VAL A 39 0.80 13.98 23.57
N PRO A 40 1.63 14.44 22.60
CA PRO A 40 2.41 15.66 22.78
C PRO A 40 1.55 16.91 23.07
N LYS A 41 0.37 17.04 22.46
CA LYS A 41 -0.59 18.13 22.77
C LYS A 41 -1.03 18.04 24.23
N GLN A 42 -1.39 16.83 24.70
CA GLN A 42 -1.83 16.63 26.08
C GLN A 42 -0.73 16.98 27.08
N ILE A 43 0.52 16.55 26.80
CA ILE A 43 1.70 16.86 27.62
C ILE A 43 1.90 18.38 27.72
N VAL A 44 1.99 19.06 26.58
CA VAL A 44 2.23 20.50 26.53
C VAL A 44 1.11 21.27 27.24
N THR A 45 -0.14 20.90 26.99
CA THR A 45 -1.31 21.53 27.63
C THR A 45 -1.26 21.41 29.14
N HIS A 46 -0.96 20.20 29.64
CA HIS A 46 -0.86 19.95 31.08
C HIS A 46 0.28 20.75 31.72
N LEU A 47 1.47 20.76 31.10
CA LEU A 47 2.63 21.47 31.64
C LEU A 47 2.43 22.99 31.66
N LEU A 48 1.80 23.55 30.62
CA LEU A 48 1.50 24.98 30.56
C LEU A 48 0.46 25.40 31.62
N GLN A 49 -0.56 24.58 31.84
CA GLN A 49 -1.53 24.80 32.91
C GLN A 49 -0.89 24.68 34.29
N LEU A 50 -0.02 23.69 34.50
CA LEU A 50 0.55 23.37 35.82
C LEU A 50 1.63 24.38 36.26
N HIS A 51 2.48 24.82 35.33
CA HIS A 51 3.67 25.61 35.68
C HIS A 51 3.58 27.09 35.30
N VAL A 52 2.62 27.46 34.44
CA VAL A 52 2.50 28.81 33.89
C VAL A 52 1.07 29.37 34.04
N ASP A 53 0.15 28.60 34.64
CA ASP A 53 -1.28 28.94 34.77
C ASP A 53 -1.95 29.33 33.44
N ILE A 54 -1.43 28.82 32.31
CA ILE A 54 -2.02 29.06 30.99
C ILE A 54 -3.11 28.00 30.74
N PRO A 55 -4.39 28.40 30.65
CA PRO A 55 -5.48 27.45 30.40
C PRO A 55 -5.48 26.93 28.97
N GLU A 56 -6.06 25.74 28.78
CA GLU A 56 -6.21 25.13 27.45
C GLU A 56 -6.93 26.06 26.45
N SER A 57 -7.86 26.90 26.94
CA SER A 57 -8.57 27.89 26.12
C SER A 57 -7.65 28.92 25.44
N CYS A 58 -6.44 29.12 25.96
CA CYS A 58 -5.44 30.01 25.37
C CYS A 58 -4.53 29.30 24.35
N LEU A 59 -4.62 27.97 24.23
CA LEU A 59 -3.77 27.18 23.36
C LEU A 59 -4.46 26.95 22.02
N ARG A 60 -3.70 27.17 20.93
CA ARG A 60 -4.11 26.79 19.58
C ARG A 60 -3.22 25.67 19.09
N TYR A 61 -3.81 24.50 18.91
CA TYR A 61 -3.13 23.34 18.35
C TYR A 61 -3.50 23.20 16.87
N THR A 62 -2.49 23.21 16.01
CA THR A 62 -2.68 23.15 14.55
C THR A 62 -2.31 21.79 13.94
N GLY A 63 -2.21 20.73 14.76
CA GLY A 63 -1.96 19.37 14.29
C GLY A 63 -3.25 18.57 14.06
N ALA A 64 -3.14 17.51 13.25
CA ALA A 64 -4.21 16.56 12.93
C ALA A 64 -5.43 17.17 12.23
N MET A 65 -5.33 18.39 11.68
CA MET A 65 -6.46 19.09 11.03
C MET A 65 -6.98 18.39 9.77
N VAL A 66 -6.19 17.48 9.21
CA VAL A 66 -6.49 16.75 7.97
C VAL A 66 -6.80 15.28 8.22
N ASP A 67 -6.68 14.78 9.45
CA ASP A 67 -6.83 13.34 9.75
C ASP A 67 -8.29 12.88 9.47
N ASP A 68 -9.27 13.77 9.65
CA ASP A 68 -10.70 13.49 9.45
C ASP A 68 -11.05 12.94 8.06
N VAL A 69 -10.28 13.29 7.03
CA VAL A 69 -10.54 12.83 5.65
C VAL A 69 -10.15 11.37 5.39
N ILE A 70 -9.46 10.74 6.35
CA ILE A 70 -9.02 9.34 6.32
C ILE A 70 -9.48 8.54 7.54
N ILE A 71 -10.33 9.12 8.42
CA ILE A 71 -10.95 8.39 9.52
C ILE A 71 -11.93 7.34 8.96
N LEU A 72 -11.82 6.11 9.48
CA LEU A 72 -12.67 4.97 9.08
C LEU A 72 -13.97 4.90 9.88
N ASP A 73 -13.88 5.09 11.20
CA ASP A 73 -14.99 4.97 12.14
C ASP A 73 -15.03 6.22 13.05
N PRO A 74 -16.13 6.99 13.04
CA PRO A 74 -16.29 8.15 13.91
C PRO A 74 -16.38 7.79 15.41
N GLU A 75 -16.85 6.59 15.75
CA GLU A 75 -17.04 6.15 17.15
C GLU A 75 -15.70 5.77 17.80
N VAL A 76 -14.82 5.12 17.03
CA VAL A 76 -13.45 4.79 17.44
C VAL A 76 -12.48 5.33 16.39
N PRO A 77 -12.01 6.59 16.51
CA PRO A 77 -11.20 7.22 15.49
C PRO A 77 -9.94 6.43 15.18
N SER A 78 -9.88 5.88 13.98
CA SER A 78 -8.71 5.23 13.40
C SER A 78 -8.42 5.85 12.05
N THR A 79 -7.16 6.22 11.84
CA THR A 79 -6.63 6.60 10.54
C THR A 79 -6.13 5.39 9.75
N GLY A 80 -6.55 4.17 10.13
CA GLY A 80 -6.42 2.88 9.46
C GLY A 80 -5.08 2.15 9.56
N GLU A 81 -4.17 2.61 10.41
CA GLU A 81 -2.93 1.89 10.73
C GLU A 81 -3.24 0.54 11.39
N GLU A 82 -4.18 0.51 12.34
CA GLU A 82 -4.63 -0.68 13.05
C GLU A 82 -5.26 -1.70 12.11
N GLU A 83 -6.17 -1.26 11.24
CA GLU A 83 -6.83 -2.10 10.24
C GLU A 83 -5.84 -2.69 9.25
N SER A 84 -4.87 -1.88 8.80
CA SER A 84 -3.80 -2.35 7.93
C SER A 84 -2.92 -3.39 8.64
N LEU A 85 -2.63 -3.21 9.94
CA LEU A 85 -1.89 -4.19 10.73
C LEU A 85 -2.64 -5.52 10.83
N VAL A 86 -3.97 -5.50 11.03
CA VAL A 86 -4.79 -6.72 11.03
C VAL A 86 -4.71 -7.45 9.69
N VAL A 87 -4.76 -6.71 8.57
CA VAL A 87 -4.60 -7.27 7.22
C VAL A 87 -3.22 -7.91 7.05
N VAL A 88 -2.14 -7.23 7.45
CA VAL A 88 -0.76 -7.75 7.37
C VAL A 88 -0.60 -9.03 8.21
N GLN A 89 -1.07 -9.03 9.45
CA GLN A 89 -0.97 -10.20 10.33
C GLN A 89 -1.74 -11.41 9.78
N SER A 90 -2.94 -11.17 9.24
CA SER A 90 -3.74 -12.23 8.62
C SER A 90 -3.09 -12.75 7.33
N TYR A 91 -2.46 -11.89 6.53
CA TYR A 91 -1.66 -12.25 5.37
C TYR A 91 -0.43 -13.08 5.74
N ASP A 92 0.34 -12.69 6.76
CA ASP A 92 1.55 -13.40 7.18
C ASP A 92 1.23 -14.83 7.62
N ASP A 93 0.12 -15.01 8.33
CA ASP A 93 -0.37 -16.34 8.69
C ASP A 93 -0.83 -17.16 7.48
N LEU A 94 -1.55 -16.56 6.53
CA LEU A 94 -1.92 -17.23 5.28
C LEU A 94 -0.68 -17.62 4.46
N SER A 95 0.30 -16.73 4.37
CA SER A 95 1.56 -16.95 3.66
C SER A 95 2.33 -18.14 4.23
N ARG A 96 2.50 -18.22 5.55
CA ARG A 96 3.13 -19.38 6.20
C ARG A 96 2.38 -20.69 5.92
N LYS A 97 1.05 -20.67 5.95
CA LYS A 97 0.21 -21.83 5.65
C LYS A 97 0.34 -22.28 4.19
N LEU A 98 0.36 -21.33 3.24
CA LEU A 98 0.60 -21.61 1.83
C LEU A 98 1.96 -22.30 1.61
N TRP A 99 3.01 -21.79 2.25
CA TRP A 99 4.35 -22.40 2.20
C TRP A 99 4.41 -23.83 2.76
N GLN A 100 3.55 -24.16 3.72
CA GLN A 100 3.48 -25.48 4.37
C GLN A 100 2.50 -26.44 3.68
N LEU A 101 1.86 -26.03 2.58
CA LEU A 101 0.90 -26.90 1.88
C LEU A 101 1.60 -28.10 1.23
N GLU A 102 1.27 -29.28 1.72
CA GLU A 102 1.68 -30.54 1.08
C GLU A 102 0.65 -31.02 0.05
N GLY A 103 1.12 -31.70 -1.00
CA GLY A 103 0.26 -32.34 -2.01
C GLY A 103 -0.07 -31.48 -3.23
N LEU A 104 0.69 -30.41 -3.46
CA LEU A 104 0.70 -29.67 -4.73
C LEU A 104 1.58 -30.41 -5.76
N PRO A 105 1.21 -30.39 -7.06
CA PRO A 105 2.04 -30.98 -8.12
C PRO A 105 3.40 -30.29 -8.32
N LEU A 106 3.47 -29.01 -7.96
CA LEU A 106 4.66 -28.16 -7.99
C LEU A 106 4.71 -27.37 -6.68
N SER A 107 5.90 -27.22 -6.12
CA SER A 107 6.11 -26.46 -4.89
C SER A 107 5.90 -24.95 -5.12
N ILE A 108 5.48 -24.24 -4.08
CA ILE A 108 5.43 -22.76 -4.07
C ILE A 108 6.85 -22.25 -3.81
N THR A 109 7.33 -21.31 -4.62
CA THR A 109 8.66 -20.69 -4.48
C THR A 109 8.63 -19.28 -3.91
N ALA A 110 7.49 -18.60 -4.03
CA ALA A 110 7.27 -17.31 -3.39
C ALA A 110 5.79 -17.05 -3.17
N VAL A 111 5.47 -16.42 -2.03
CA VAL A 111 4.16 -15.83 -1.74
C VAL A 111 4.38 -14.35 -1.50
N GLN A 112 3.84 -13.51 -2.38
CA GLN A 112 4.09 -12.07 -2.37
C GLN A 112 2.79 -11.28 -2.32
N GLY A 113 2.73 -10.28 -1.44
CA GLY A 113 1.61 -9.35 -1.36
C GLY A 113 1.66 -8.32 -2.48
N ALA A 114 0.53 -8.03 -3.13
CA ALA A 114 0.45 -7.04 -4.20
C ALA A 114 -0.61 -5.95 -3.96
N HIS A 115 -1.22 -5.95 -2.77
CA HIS A 115 -2.29 -5.01 -2.41
C HIS A 115 -1.76 -3.83 -1.57
N PRO A 116 -2.27 -2.59 -1.76
CA PRO A 116 -1.86 -1.42 -0.96
C PRO A 116 -2.01 -1.59 0.55
N SER A 117 -2.99 -2.36 1.02
CA SER A 117 -3.18 -2.65 2.45
C SER A 117 -1.98 -3.38 3.08
N LEU A 118 -1.23 -4.17 2.31
CA LEU A 118 -0.05 -4.89 2.80
C LEU A 118 1.16 -3.97 2.96
N ARG A 119 1.08 -2.75 2.43
CA ARG A 119 2.07 -1.67 2.60
C ARG A 119 1.47 -0.44 3.32
N TYR A 120 0.34 -0.60 4.01
CA TYR A 120 -0.35 0.44 4.80
C TYR A 120 -0.85 1.67 4.01
N THR A 121 -0.87 1.61 2.68
CA THR A 121 -1.22 2.76 1.83
C THR A 121 -2.63 2.71 1.22
N GLN A 122 -3.42 1.67 1.53
CA GLN A 122 -4.83 1.62 1.11
C GLN A 122 -5.60 2.74 1.80
N VAL A 123 -6.29 3.60 1.04
CA VAL A 123 -7.05 4.75 1.57
C VAL A 123 -8.04 4.35 2.64
N PHE A 124 -8.78 3.28 2.41
CA PHE A 124 -9.66 2.65 3.40
C PHE A 124 -9.34 1.15 3.42
N PRO A 125 -8.46 0.68 4.32
CA PRO A 125 -8.10 -0.73 4.40
C PRO A 125 -9.32 -1.61 4.69
N PRO A 126 -9.40 -2.82 4.12
CA PRO A 126 -10.50 -3.74 4.39
C PRO A 126 -10.61 -4.06 5.89
N GLN A 127 -11.82 -3.89 6.43
CA GLN A 127 -12.12 -4.28 7.80
C GLN A 127 -12.63 -5.73 7.86
N PRO A 128 -12.16 -6.54 8.83
CA PRO A 128 -12.70 -7.87 9.07
C PRO A 128 -14.21 -7.87 9.26
N MET A 129 -14.93 -8.53 8.36
CA MET A 129 -16.38 -8.67 8.47
C MET A 129 -16.78 -9.90 9.25
N LYS A 130 -17.71 -9.73 10.18
CA LYS A 130 -18.45 -10.83 10.81
C LYS A 130 -19.79 -10.97 10.10
N LEU A 131 -19.98 -12.07 9.37
CA LEU A 131 -21.25 -12.38 8.71
C LEU A 131 -22.28 -12.84 9.75
N ASP A 132 -23.42 -12.17 9.82
CA ASP A 132 -24.59 -12.70 10.51
C ASP A 132 -25.33 -13.67 9.57
N TYR A 133 -25.06 -14.97 9.73
CA TYR A 133 -25.68 -16.01 8.91
C TYR A 133 -27.21 -16.03 9.01
N SER A 134 -27.81 -15.45 10.05
CA SER A 134 -29.27 -15.35 10.16
C SER A 134 -29.87 -14.43 9.08
N PHE A 135 -29.06 -13.58 8.45
CA PHE A 135 -29.49 -12.66 7.41
C PHE A 135 -29.60 -13.31 6.04
N PHE A 136 -29.12 -14.55 5.90
CA PHE A 136 -29.00 -15.22 4.62
C PHE A 136 -29.84 -16.50 4.56
N ASN A 137 -30.37 -16.79 3.39
CA ASN A 137 -30.78 -18.12 2.99
C ASN A 137 -29.61 -18.81 2.29
N ARG A 138 -29.56 -20.14 2.36
CA ARG A 138 -28.56 -20.92 1.63
C ARG A 138 -29.18 -21.47 0.35
N GLU A 139 -28.66 -21.08 -0.80
CA GLU A 139 -29.11 -21.61 -2.08
C GLU A 139 -28.75 -23.09 -2.18
N LYS A 140 -29.69 -23.95 -2.59
CA LYS A 140 -29.49 -25.41 -2.56
C LYS A 140 -28.39 -25.89 -3.51
N VAL A 141 -28.29 -25.28 -4.70
CA VAL A 141 -27.40 -25.73 -5.77
C VAL A 141 -25.99 -25.20 -5.56
N SER A 142 -25.82 -23.87 -5.54
CA SER A 142 -24.49 -23.26 -5.40
C SER A 142 -23.95 -23.27 -3.96
N ARG A 143 -24.82 -23.53 -2.96
CA ARG A 143 -24.54 -23.34 -1.52
C ARG A 143 -24.19 -21.90 -1.14
N SER A 144 -24.40 -20.94 -2.04
CA SER A 144 -24.17 -19.51 -1.79
C SER A 144 -25.13 -18.96 -0.74
N LEU A 145 -24.66 -17.94 -0.04
CA LEU A 145 -25.48 -17.16 0.88
C LEU A 145 -26.23 -16.09 0.09
N VAL A 146 -27.56 -16.12 0.15
CA VAL A 146 -28.45 -15.15 -0.51
C VAL A 146 -29.09 -14.29 0.57
N PRO A 147 -28.94 -12.96 0.55
CA PRO A 147 -29.59 -12.09 1.53
C PRO A 147 -31.11 -12.32 1.57
N LYS A 148 -31.68 -12.39 2.77
CA LYS A 148 -33.14 -12.42 2.96
C LYS A 148 -33.71 -11.06 2.55
N GLN A 149 -34.92 -11.05 2.00
CA GLN A 149 -35.55 -9.86 1.43
C GLN A 149 -35.64 -8.66 2.41
N SER A 150 -35.78 -8.92 3.71
CA SER A 150 -35.89 -7.89 4.75
C SER A 150 -34.56 -7.57 5.46
N LYS A 151 -33.43 -8.08 4.96
CA LYS A 151 -32.11 -7.95 5.59
C LYS A 151 -31.16 -7.21 4.65
N PRO A 152 -30.21 -6.42 5.20
CA PRO A 152 -29.27 -5.69 4.37
C PRO A 152 -28.37 -6.65 3.57
N CYS A 153 -27.94 -6.19 2.40
CA CYS A 153 -26.85 -6.85 1.68
C CYS A 153 -25.57 -6.79 2.53
N PRO A 154 -24.71 -7.83 2.46
CA PRO A 154 -23.38 -7.76 3.09
C PRO A 154 -22.59 -6.61 2.47
N ALA A 155 -21.81 -5.92 3.30
CA ALA A 155 -20.92 -4.90 2.78
C ALA A 155 -19.87 -5.52 1.83
N TYR A 156 -19.43 -4.73 0.86
CA TYR A 156 -18.37 -5.15 -0.05
C TYR A 156 -17.04 -5.20 0.71
N ILE A 157 -16.27 -6.28 0.51
CA ILE A 157 -14.91 -6.42 1.03
C ILE A 157 -13.97 -6.47 -0.17
N ALA A 158 -13.10 -5.47 -0.29
CA ALA A 158 -12.08 -5.45 -1.31
C ALA A 158 -11.11 -6.62 -1.11
N PRO A 159 -10.89 -7.49 -2.12
CA PRO A 159 -10.02 -8.64 -1.98
C PRO A 159 -8.54 -8.23 -1.97
N ILE A 160 -7.79 -8.78 -1.03
CA ILE A 160 -6.35 -8.54 -0.86
C ILE A 160 -5.58 -9.44 -1.82
N THR A 161 -4.99 -8.85 -2.86
CA THR A 161 -4.23 -9.58 -3.89
C THR A 161 -2.93 -10.18 -3.34
N VAL A 162 -2.73 -11.47 -3.59
CA VAL A 162 -1.55 -12.26 -3.25
C VAL A 162 -1.08 -13.02 -4.49
N ILE A 163 0.21 -12.96 -4.80
CA ILE A 163 0.83 -13.67 -5.91
C ILE A 163 1.59 -14.88 -5.38
N CYS A 164 1.25 -16.06 -5.87
CA CYS A 164 1.95 -17.32 -5.57
C CYS A 164 2.75 -17.76 -6.81
N HIS A 165 4.07 -17.71 -6.70
CA HIS A 165 4.96 -18.25 -7.73
C HIS A 165 5.16 -19.74 -7.51
N MET A 166 5.03 -20.51 -8.58
CA MET A 166 5.31 -21.96 -8.57
C MET A 166 6.75 -22.21 -8.99
N GLU A 167 7.30 -23.35 -8.59
CA GLU A 167 8.63 -23.76 -9.05
C GLU A 167 8.70 -23.92 -10.58
N GLY A 168 9.89 -23.65 -11.12
CA GLY A 168 10.18 -23.87 -12.52
C GLY A 168 10.06 -25.35 -12.86
N SER A 169 9.33 -25.67 -13.92
CA SER A 169 9.17 -27.04 -14.42
C SER A 169 9.16 -27.04 -15.94
N GLY A 170 9.81 -28.03 -16.55
CA GLY A 170 9.66 -28.29 -18.00
C GLY A 170 8.27 -28.77 -18.39
N LYS A 171 7.39 -29.05 -17.41
CA LYS A 171 5.99 -29.44 -17.62
C LYS A 171 5.06 -28.25 -17.87
N TRP A 172 5.53 -27.01 -17.67
CA TRP A 172 4.75 -25.84 -18.04
C TRP A 172 4.64 -25.78 -19.57
N PRO A 173 3.43 -25.59 -20.13
CA PRO A 173 3.21 -25.55 -21.56
C PRO A 173 3.73 -24.24 -22.14
N HIS A 174 3.99 -24.27 -23.43
CA HIS A 174 4.44 -23.11 -24.21
C HIS A 174 3.28 -22.36 -24.88
N GLU A 175 2.05 -22.82 -24.71
CA GLU A 175 0.86 -22.21 -25.29
C GLU A 175 0.06 -21.41 -24.26
N ARG A 176 -0.38 -20.20 -24.63
CA ARG A 176 -1.09 -19.24 -23.77
C ARG A 176 -2.33 -19.85 -23.09
N LEU A 177 -3.19 -20.52 -23.85
CA LEU A 177 -4.42 -21.12 -23.31
C LEU A 177 -4.11 -22.27 -22.37
N ALA A 178 -3.14 -23.12 -22.71
CA ALA A 178 -2.69 -24.21 -21.85
C ALA A 178 -2.13 -23.69 -20.52
N ILE A 179 -1.35 -22.59 -20.52
CA ILE A 179 -0.85 -21.95 -19.30
C ILE A 179 -2.03 -21.50 -18.41
N ARG A 180 -3.04 -20.85 -19.00
CA ARG A 180 -4.25 -20.41 -18.28
C ARG A 180 -4.99 -21.59 -17.66
N HIS A 181 -5.15 -22.70 -18.37
CA HIS A 181 -5.79 -23.91 -17.85
C HIS A 181 -5.01 -24.54 -16.69
N ILE A 182 -3.68 -24.59 -16.78
CA ILE A 182 -2.86 -25.11 -15.68
C ILE A 182 -2.91 -24.19 -14.46
N LYS A 183 -2.88 -22.87 -14.64
CA LYS A 183 -3.08 -21.91 -13.53
C LYS A 183 -4.42 -22.16 -12.84
N ALA A 184 -5.50 -22.30 -13.60
CA ALA A 184 -6.82 -22.64 -13.07
C ALA A 184 -6.83 -23.97 -12.30
N ALA A 185 -6.13 -25.00 -12.80
CA ALA A 185 -5.98 -26.27 -12.08
C ALA A 185 -5.22 -26.11 -10.75
N PHE A 186 -4.17 -25.27 -10.71
CA PHE A 186 -3.50 -24.91 -9.45
C PHE A 186 -4.44 -24.17 -8.50
N HIS A 187 -5.27 -23.24 -8.98
CA HIS A 187 -6.26 -22.54 -8.15
C HIS A 187 -7.26 -23.50 -7.50
N ILE A 188 -7.76 -24.48 -8.26
CA ILE A 188 -8.64 -25.54 -7.73
C ILE A 188 -7.91 -26.33 -6.66
N ARG A 189 -6.69 -26.82 -6.97
CA ARG A 189 -5.92 -27.66 -6.05
C ARG A 189 -5.53 -26.92 -4.77
N LEU A 190 -5.11 -25.67 -4.86
CA LEU A 190 -4.84 -24.81 -3.71
C LEU A 190 -6.09 -24.66 -2.84
N GLY A 191 -7.25 -24.41 -3.45
CA GLY A 191 -8.53 -24.29 -2.73
C GLY A 191 -8.92 -25.58 -1.99
N GLU A 192 -8.75 -26.75 -2.61
CA GLU A 192 -8.97 -28.05 -1.98
C GLU A 192 -8.05 -28.28 -0.77
N LEU A 193 -6.75 -27.99 -0.93
CA LEU A 193 -5.76 -28.21 0.12
C LEU A 193 -5.97 -27.24 1.30
N LEU A 194 -6.21 -25.96 1.04
CA LEU A 194 -6.54 -24.97 2.06
C LEU A 194 -7.83 -25.34 2.80
N LYS A 195 -8.84 -25.88 2.09
CA LYS A 195 -10.05 -26.41 2.72
C LYS A 195 -9.75 -27.63 3.59
N LYS A 196 -8.95 -28.57 3.11
CA LYS A 196 -8.65 -29.83 3.80
C LYS A 196 -7.77 -29.62 5.04
N GLN A 197 -6.73 -28.81 4.94
CA GLN A 197 -5.70 -28.65 5.98
C GLN A 197 -6.02 -27.54 6.98
N HIS A 198 -6.75 -26.50 6.55
CA HIS A 198 -7.03 -25.32 7.39
C HIS A 198 -8.51 -24.94 7.45
N ASN A 199 -9.40 -25.71 6.83
CA ASN A 199 -10.85 -25.49 6.82
C ASN A 199 -11.31 -24.11 6.27
N TYR A 200 -10.49 -23.46 5.45
CA TYR A 200 -10.87 -22.17 4.85
C TYR A 200 -12.00 -22.30 3.84
N THR A 201 -12.80 -21.25 3.69
CA THR A 201 -13.79 -21.19 2.62
C THR A 201 -13.11 -20.62 1.39
N CYS A 202 -13.11 -21.39 0.32
CA CYS A 202 -12.36 -21.11 -0.89
C CYS A 202 -13.27 -21.12 -2.12
N ARG A 203 -13.02 -20.22 -3.07
CA ARG A 203 -13.69 -20.20 -4.37
C ARG A 203 -12.63 -20.08 -5.47
N ALA A 204 -12.39 -21.18 -6.17
CA ALA A 204 -11.50 -21.19 -7.32
C ALA A 204 -12.21 -20.63 -8.56
N CYS A 205 -11.51 -19.77 -9.29
CA CYS A 205 -11.89 -19.19 -10.57
C CYS A 205 -10.74 -19.43 -11.58
N PRO A 206 -10.97 -19.32 -12.90
CA PRO A 206 -9.91 -19.54 -13.88
C PRO A 206 -8.68 -18.60 -13.74
N THR A 207 -8.88 -17.41 -13.18
CA THR A 207 -7.83 -16.39 -13.07
C THR A 207 -7.24 -16.26 -11.66
N HIS A 208 -7.92 -16.79 -10.64
CA HIS A 208 -7.55 -16.60 -9.24
C HIS A 208 -8.29 -17.58 -8.31
N LEU A 209 -7.84 -17.65 -7.06
CA LEU A 209 -8.51 -18.31 -5.95
C LEU A 209 -8.85 -17.28 -4.88
N ASP A 210 -10.13 -17.12 -4.55
CA ASP A 210 -10.55 -16.29 -3.42
C ASP A 210 -10.62 -17.16 -2.14
N VAL A 211 -10.00 -16.69 -1.06
CA VAL A 211 -9.91 -17.36 0.24
C VAL A 211 -10.49 -16.44 1.32
N TRP A 212 -11.55 -16.89 1.99
CA TRP A 212 -12.12 -16.21 3.15
C TRP A 212 -11.39 -16.64 4.42
N LYS A 213 -10.73 -15.67 5.08
CA LYS A 213 -9.94 -15.88 6.30
C LYS A 213 -10.08 -14.68 7.22
N ASP A 214 -10.40 -14.92 8.49
CA ASP A 214 -10.50 -13.89 9.54
C ASP A 214 -11.40 -12.69 9.18
N GLY A 215 -12.49 -12.93 8.44
CA GLY A 215 -13.38 -11.86 7.98
C GLY A 215 -12.85 -11.04 6.79
N LEU A 216 -11.72 -11.43 6.23
CA LEU A 216 -11.08 -10.83 5.06
C LEU A 216 -11.14 -11.79 3.86
N VAL A 217 -10.98 -11.23 2.65
CA VAL A 217 -10.88 -11.99 1.41
C VAL A 217 -9.47 -11.83 0.84
N PHE A 218 -8.77 -12.94 0.64
CA PHE A 218 -7.48 -12.97 -0.05
C PHE A 218 -7.66 -13.53 -1.46
N ARG A 219 -7.23 -12.80 -2.47
CA ARG A 219 -7.25 -13.22 -3.86
C ARG A 219 -5.87 -13.71 -4.28
N ILE A 220 -5.72 -15.02 -4.34
CA ILE A 220 -4.48 -15.69 -4.70
C ILE A 220 -4.43 -15.87 -6.22
N GLN A 221 -3.41 -15.30 -6.86
CA GLN A 221 -3.10 -15.48 -8.28
C GLN A 221 -1.85 -16.34 -8.41
N VAL A 222 -1.91 -17.38 -9.24
CA VAL A 222 -0.75 -18.22 -9.53
C VAL A 222 0.05 -17.50 -10.61
N ALA A 223 1.33 -17.28 -10.37
CA ALA A 223 2.24 -16.68 -11.33
C ALA A 223 3.20 -17.74 -11.89
N TYR A 224 3.41 -17.66 -13.21
CA TYR A 224 4.42 -18.45 -13.90
C TYR A 224 5.43 -17.49 -14.54
N HIS A 225 6.68 -17.56 -14.06
CA HIS A 225 7.75 -16.63 -14.46
C HIS A 225 8.05 -16.53 -15.97
N ARG A 226 7.70 -17.55 -16.79
CA ARG A 226 7.86 -17.48 -18.26
C ARG A 226 6.61 -17.02 -19.01
N GLU A 227 5.47 -16.85 -18.34
CA GLU A 227 4.22 -16.44 -18.97
C GLU A 227 4.37 -15.09 -19.71
N PRO A 228 5.04 -14.05 -19.17
CA PRO A 228 5.28 -12.83 -19.92
C PRO A 228 6.09 -13.05 -21.22
N GLN A 229 7.05 -13.96 -21.23
CA GLN A 229 7.89 -14.29 -22.39
C GLN A 229 7.06 -15.01 -23.45
N VAL A 230 6.24 -15.99 -23.05
CA VAL A 230 5.30 -16.68 -23.94
C VAL A 230 4.28 -15.72 -24.54
N LEU A 231 3.87 -14.68 -23.80
CA LEU A 231 2.99 -13.63 -24.32
C LEU A 231 3.67 -12.73 -25.36
N ARG A 232 5.00 -12.59 -25.32
CA ARG A 232 5.79 -11.83 -26.31
C ARG A 232 6.04 -12.62 -27.58
N GLU A 233 5.97 -13.95 -27.50
CA GLU A 233 6.13 -14.84 -28.64
C GLU A 233 4.86 -14.85 -29.53
N SER A 234 5.08 -14.74 -30.83
CA SER A 234 4.08 -14.83 -31.88
C SER A 234 4.69 -15.47 -33.13
N VAL A 235 3.89 -16.13 -33.96
CA VAL A 235 4.35 -16.73 -35.23
C VAL A 235 3.82 -15.88 -36.38
N ASN A 236 4.70 -15.48 -37.29
CA ASN A 236 4.29 -14.72 -38.47
C ASN A 236 3.68 -15.61 -39.56
N ALA A 237 3.24 -15.02 -40.68
CA ALA A 237 2.64 -15.74 -41.79
C ALA A 237 3.59 -16.77 -42.41
N GLU A 238 4.89 -16.55 -42.31
CA GLU A 238 5.97 -17.40 -42.82
C GLU A 238 6.39 -18.52 -41.84
N GLY A 239 5.77 -18.63 -40.67
CA GLY A 239 6.08 -19.66 -39.68
C GLY A 239 7.29 -19.37 -38.78
N MET A 240 7.87 -18.17 -38.84
CA MET A 240 8.97 -17.75 -37.97
C MET A 240 8.46 -17.20 -36.63
N LEU A 241 9.18 -17.54 -35.56
CA LEU A 241 8.94 -17.00 -34.23
C LEU A 241 9.42 -15.54 -34.14
N ILE A 242 8.49 -14.64 -33.86
CA ILE A 242 8.75 -13.23 -33.58
C ILE A 242 8.48 -12.97 -32.10
N VAL A 243 9.50 -12.44 -31.41
CA VAL A 243 9.37 -11.95 -30.03
C VAL A 243 9.16 -10.45 -30.08
N ARG A 244 7.99 -9.98 -29.65
CA ARG A 244 7.67 -8.56 -29.58
C ARG A 244 6.99 -8.22 -28.26
N ASP A 245 7.47 -7.15 -27.64
CA ASP A 245 6.85 -6.64 -26.43
C ASP A 245 5.43 -6.09 -26.72
N ASN A 246 4.54 -6.27 -25.77
CA ASN A 246 3.12 -5.92 -25.92
C ASN A 246 2.47 -5.60 -24.57
N GLU A 247 1.29 -4.97 -24.62
CA GLU A 247 0.60 -4.49 -23.42
C GLU A 247 0.17 -5.62 -22.47
N GLU A 248 -0.23 -6.79 -23.00
CA GLU A 248 -0.66 -7.92 -22.16
C GLU A 248 0.52 -8.46 -21.34
N ALA A 249 1.69 -8.65 -21.97
CA ALA A 249 2.91 -9.08 -21.29
C ALA A 249 3.39 -8.06 -20.26
N GLN A 250 3.38 -6.76 -20.61
CA GLN A 250 3.75 -5.68 -19.70
C GLN A 250 2.81 -5.60 -18.48
N ALA A 251 1.49 -5.73 -18.70
CA ALA A 251 0.50 -5.69 -17.63
C ALA A 251 0.66 -6.89 -16.68
N LEU A 252 0.91 -8.08 -17.23
CA LEU A 252 1.18 -9.28 -16.43
C LEU A 252 2.45 -9.10 -15.58
N GLU A 253 3.55 -8.65 -16.19
CA GLU A 253 4.81 -8.43 -15.49
C GLU A 253 4.69 -7.34 -14.40
N MET A 254 3.93 -6.28 -14.69
CA MET A 254 3.57 -5.26 -13.70
C MET A 254 2.86 -5.88 -12.50
N ALA A 255 1.85 -6.73 -12.74
CA ALA A 255 1.05 -7.35 -11.70
C ALA A 255 1.80 -8.42 -10.89
N THR A 256 2.64 -9.24 -11.53
CA THR A 256 3.28 -10.40 -10.88
C THR A 256 4.69 -10.15 -10.38
N SER A 257 5.38 -9.11 -10.87
CA SER A 257 6.79 -8.85 -10.57
C SER A 257 6.99 -7.47 -9.95
N HIS A 258 6.51 -6.40 -10.58
CA HIS A 258 6.82 -5.03 -10.15
C HIS A 258 5.98 -4.58 -8.95
N LYS A 259 4.65 -4.74 -8.98
CA LYS A 259 3.77 -4.37 -7.85
C LYS A 259 4.07 -5.15 -6.56
N PRO A 260 4.32 -6.47 -6.58
CA PRO A 260 4.65 -7.20 -5.36
C PRO A 260 5.99 -6.76 -4.76
N LEU A 261 6.99 -6.49 -5.61
CA LEU A 261 8.27 -5.98 -5.17
C LEU A 261 8.13 -4.58 -4.54
N LEU A 262 7.42 -3.66 -5.21
CA LEU A 262 7.15 -2.34 -4.66
C LEU A 262 6.42 -2.43 -3.31
N THR A 263 5.46 -3.35 -3.19
CA THR A 263 4.73 -3.61 -1.94
C THR A 263 5.66 -4.01 -0.81
N SER A 264 6.59 -4.95 -1.06
CA SER A 264 7.58 -5.35 -0.07
C SER A 264 8.52 -4.21 0.34
N MET A 265 9.02 -3.43 -0.64
CA MET A 265 9.93 -2.30 -0.36
C MET A 265 9.24 -1.20 0.47
N LEU A 266 8.01 -0.82 0.10
CA LEU A 266 7.24 0.19 0.82
C LEU A 266 6.73 -0.30 2.18
N HIS A 267 6.44 -1.59 2.32
CA HIS A 267 6.19 -2.17 3.63
C HIS A 267 7.41 -2.00 4.55
N GLY A 268 8.62 -2.26 4.06
CA GLY A 268 9.86 -2.01 4.80
C GLY A 268 10.03 -0.54 5.19
N LEU A 269 9.68 0.39 4.30
CA LEU A 269 9.69 1.83 4.59
C LEU A 269 8.70 2.20 5.70
N GLN A 270 7.48 1.64 5.68
CA GLN A 270 6.49 1.85 6.72
C GLN A 270 6.98 1.39 8.10
N GLN A 271 7.71 0.27 8.18
CA GLN A 271 8.27 -0.21 9.45
C GLN A 271 9.31 0.77 10.02
N GLN A 272 10.04 1.48 9.15
CA GLN A 272 11.02 2.49 9.55
C GLN A 272 10.34 3.83 9.89
N HIS A 273 9.24 4.15 9.21
CA HIS A 273 8.52 5.42 9.34
C HIS A 273 7.02 5.18 9.53
N PRO A 274 6.54 5.03 10.78
CA PRO A 274 5.15 4.67 11.06
C PRO A 274 4.07 5.60 10.50
N CYS A 275 4.40 6.86 10.18
CA CYS A 275 3.45 7.81 9.60
C CYS A 275 3.35 7.76 8.06
N PHE A 276 4.23 7.02 7.38
CA PHE A 276 4.29 6.95 5.91
C PHE A 276 2.94 6.58 5.29
N GLY A 277 2.31 5.49 5.76
CA GLY A 277 1.03 5.02 5.26
C GLY A 277 -0.09 6.05 5.39
N ALA A 278 -0.17 6.75 6.53
CA ALA A 278 -1.15 7.82 6.73
C ALA A 278 -0.93 8.99 5.77
N VAL A 279 0.33 9.37 5.49
CA VAL A 279 0.66 10.41 4.48
C VAL A 279 0.22 9.98 3.08
N CYS A 280 0.51 8.73 2.67
CA CYS A 280 0.08 8.19 1.39
C CYS A 280 -1.44 8.27 1.22
N ARG A 281 -2.17 7.95 2.28
CA ARG A 281 -3.64 7.98 2.25
C ARG A 281 -4.19 9.39 2.14
N LEU A 282 -3.62 10.36 2.85
CA LEU A 282 -3.95 11.78 2.67
C LEU A 282 -3.67 12.24 1.24
N ALA A 283 -2.49 11.93 0.71
CA ALA A 283 -2.09 12.28 -0.66
C ALA A 283 -3.08 11.70 -1.69
N LYS A 284 -3.44 10.42 -1.58
CA LYS A 284 -4.43 9.76 -2.45
C LYS A 284 -5.83 10.35 -2.31
N ARG A 285 -6.29 10.64 -1.09
CA ARG A 285 -7.58 11.31 -0.87
C ARG A 285 -7.62 12.67 -1.55
N TRP A 286 -6.53 13.44 -1.45
CA TRP A 286 -6.41 14.73 -2.11
C TRP A 286 -6.39 14.59 -3.64
N LEU A 287 -5.55 13.70 -4.18
CA LEU A 287 -5.51 13.44 -5.64
C LEU A 287 -6.88 13.04 -6.19
N ALA A 288 -7.63 12.21 -5.46
CA ALA A 288 -9.00 11.84 -5.83
C ALA A 288 -9.97 13.02 -5.77
N ALA A 289 -9.86 13.88 -4.75
CA ALA A 289 -10.66 15.10 -4.67
C ALA A 289 -10.35 16.10 -5.80
N GLN A 290 -9.14 16.04 -6.37
CA GLN A 290 -8.74 16.83 -7.54
C GLN A 290 -9.03 16.16 -8.88
N LEU A 291 -9.69 14.98 -8.90
CA LEU A 291 -9.96 14.19 -10.10
C LEU A 291 -8.68 13.73 -10.85
N LEU A 292 -7.56 13.57 -10.14
CA LEU A 292 -6.27 13.16 -10.68
C LEU A 292 -5.94 11.67 -10.48
N SER A 293 -6.91 10.87 -10.02
CA SER A 293 -6.69 9.44 -9.70
C SER A 293 -6.40 8.56 -10.92
N ASP A 294 -6.89 8.96 -12.09
CA ASP A 294 -6.64 8.24 -13.34
C ASP A 294 -5.26 8.56 -13.92
N ASP A 295 -4.71 9.73 -13.57
CA ASP A 295 -3.42 10.21 -14.04
C ASP A 295 -2.25 9.86 -13.11
N VAL A 296 -2.50 9.91 -11.80
CA VAL A 296 -1.54 9.55 -10.76
C VAL A 296 -2.01 8.28 -10.08
N THR A 297 -1.44 7.16 -10.52
CA THR A 297 -1.75 5.85 -9.96
C THR A 297 -1.42 5.77 -8.48
N GLU A 298 -2.05 4.84 -7.76
CA GLU A 298 -1.78 4.62 -6.34
C GLU A 298 -0.29 4.34 -6.06
N GLU A 299 0.37 3.56 -6.92
CA GLU A 299 1.79 3.29 -6.80
C GLU A 299 2.64 4.54 -7.00
N THR A 300 2.26 5.42 -7.93
CA THR A 300 2.95 6.70 -8.15
C THR A 300 2.79 7.61 -6.94
N ALA A 301 1.59 7.74 -6.39
CA ALA A 301 1.34 8.51 -5.17
C ALA A 301 2.18 7.98 -3.99
N ASP A 302 2.24 6.66 -3.82
CA ASP A 302 3.04 6.01 -2.78
C ASP A 302 4.55 6.32 -2.96
N LEU A 303 5.05 6.31 -4.19
CA LEU A 303 6.44 6.64 -4.53
C LEU A 303 6.77 8.11 -4.28
N LEU A 304 5.89 9.03 -4.70
CA LEU A 304 6.05 10.47 -4.43
C LEU A 304 6.16 10.74 -2.93
N VAL A 305 5.30 10.11 -2.13
CA VAL A 305 5.37 10.23 -0.67
C VAL A 305 6.64 9.57 -0.12
N ALA A 306 7.04 8.40 -0.65
CA ALA A 306 8.27 7.72 -0.21
C ALA A 306 9.50 8.61 -0.38
N SER A 307 9.55 9.44 -1.42
CA SER A 307 10.65 10.40 -1.64
C SER A 307 10.84 11.37 -0.46
N LEU A 308 9.76 11.78 0.21
CA LEU A 308 9.80 12.68 1.37
C LEU A 308 10.51 12.08 2.59
N PHE A 309 10.51 10.75 2.70
CA PHE A 309 11.15 10.02 3.80
C PHE A 309 12.59 9.64 3.46
N LEU A 310 12.84 9.25 2.21
CA LEU A 310 14.15 8.81 1.73
C LEU A 310 15.10 9.98 1.40
N HIS A 311 14.54 11.10 0.95
CA HIS A 311 15.28 12.29 0.56
C HIS A 311 14.67 13.53 1.24
N PRO A 312 14.72 13.60 2.58
CA PRO A 312 13.98 14.61 3.34
C PRO A 312 14.54 16.04 3.21
N ALA A 313 15.79 16.19 2.77
CA ALA A 313 16.46 17.50 2.69
C ALA A 313 15.67 18.48 1.81
N PRO A 314 15.57 19.77 2.21
CA PRO A 314 16.25 20.43 3.34
C PRO A 314 15.58 20.22 4.72
N PHE A 315 14.51 19.43 4.78
CA PHE A 315 13.81 19.09 6.01
C PHE A 315 14.34 17.79 6.65
N THR A 316 13.60 17.29 7.64
CA THR A 316 13.74 15.93 8.23
C THR A 316 12.65 15.00 7.68
N PRO A 317 12.73 13.67 7.80
CA PRO A 317 11.60 12.80 7.46
C PRO A 317 10.31 13.24 8.17
N PRO A 318 9.14 13.26 7.52
CA PRO A 318 7.90 13.60 8.18
C PRO A 318 7.65 12.74 9.44
N SER A 319 7.18 13.36 10.50
CA SER A 319 6.81 12.69 11.76
C SER A 319 5.32 12.75 12.07
N SER A 320 4.54 13.47 11.26
CA SER A 320 3.08 13.54 11.34
C SER A 320 2.44 13.49 9.95
N PRO A 321 1.22 12.93 9.83
CA PRO A 321 0.51 12.85 8.55
C PRO A 321 0.33 14.22 7.88
N GLN A 322 -0.06 15.24 8.65
CA GLN A 322 -0.25 16.60 8.15
C GLN A 322 1.02 17.21 7.57
N VAL A 323 2.17 17.07 8.24
CA VAL A 323 3.45 17.59 7.73
C VAL A 323 3.85 16.86 6.45
N GLY A 324 3.70 15.54 6.41
CA GLY A 324 3.98 14.76 5.20
C GLY A 324 3.07 15.17 4.05
N PHE A 325 1.79 15.41 4.30
CA PHE A 325 0.84 15.86 3.29
C PHE A 325 1.19 17.25 2.74
N LEU A 326 1.49 18.22 3.61
CA LEU A 326 1.91 19.55 3.16
C LEU A 326 3.20 19.50 2.33
N ARG A 327 4.14 18.62 2.68
CA ARG A 327 5.37 18.42 1.92
C ARG A 327 5.14 17.68 0.61
N PHE A 328 4.17 16.78 0.54
CA PHE A 328 3.73 16.18 -0.71
C PHE A 328 3.19 17.25 -1.68
N LEU A 329 2.33 18.16 -1.21
CA LEU A 329 1.87 19.29 -2.02
C LEU A 329 3.02 20.21 -2.44
N HIS A 330 3.94 20.49 -1.51
CA HIS A 330 5.13 21.28 -1.82
C HIS A 330 5.98 20.61 -2.90
N LEU A 331 6.24 19.30 -2.81
CA LEU A 331 6.99 18.54 -3.83
C LEU A 331 6.34 18.67 -5.21
N LEU A 332 5.01 18.47 -5.30
CA LEU A 332 4.29 18.59 -6.57
C LEU A 332 4.46 19.98 -7.20
N PHE A 333 4.42 21.02 -6.39
CA PHE A 333 4.48 22.41 -6.82
C PHE A 333 5.90 22.91 -7.12
N SER A 334 6.88 22.58 -6.28
CA SER A 334 8.21 23.19 -6.31
C SER A 334 9.27 22.36 -7.05
N PHE A 335 9.02 21.08 -7.29
CA PHE A 335 9.98 20.23 -7.99
C PHE A 335 10.04 20.55 -9.48
N ASP A 336 11.25 20.76 -10.00
CA ASP A 336 11.48 21.01 -11.42
C ASP A 336 11.46 19.71 -12.23
N TRP A 337 10.24 19.23 -12.54
CA TRP A 337 9.97 18.05 -13.36
C TRP A 337 10.54 18.13 -14.78
N ARG A 338 10.83 19.34 -15.28
CA ARG A 338 11.37 19.53 -16.62
C ARG A 338 12.83 19.18 -16.67
N ASN A 339 13.63 19.65 -15.71
CA ASN A 339 15.09 19.52 -15.77
C ASN A 339 15.65 18.47 -14.79
N ASN A 340 14.84 17.89 -13.89
CA ASN A 340 15.33 16.93 -12.92
C ASN A 340 14.50 15.63 -12.89
N PRO A 341 15.15 14.45 -12.84
CA PRO A 341 14.48 13.20 -12.53
C PRO A 341 14.25 13.08 -11.01
N LEU A 342 13.09 12.59 -10.58
CA LEU A 342 12.89 12.20 -9.20
C LEU A 342 13.45 10.79 -8.97
N ILE A 343 14.56 10.69 -8.26
CA ILE A 343 15.23 9.41 -7.96
C ILE A 343 14.78 8.95 -6.58
N ILE A 344 14.23 7.74 -6.48
CA ILE A 344 13.72 7.15 -5.24
C ILE A 344 14.56 5.91 -4.91
N ASN A 345 15.52 6.08 -4.00
CA ASN A 345 16.47 5.02 -3.63
C ASN A 345 15.92 4.04 -2.59
N LEU A 346 14.94 3.23 -3.01
CA LEU A 346 14.35 2.21 -2.15
C LEU A 346 15.41 1.21 -1.68
N ASN A 347 15.48 0.96 -0.37
CA ASN A 347 16.43 0.04 0.28
C ASN A 347 17.92 0.35 0.00
N ASN A 348 18.29 1.59 -0.31
CA ASN A 348 19.67 2.00 -0.59
C ASN A 348 20.37 1.18 -1.69
N GLN A 349 19.62 0.73 -2.70
CA GLN A 349 20.14 -0.10 -3.79
C GLN A 349 20.84 0.70 -4.92
N LEU A 350 20.66 2.02 -4.96
CA LEU A 350 21.34 2.92 -5.90
C LEU A 350 22.60 3.51 -5.25
N THR A 351 23.71 3.42 -5.99
CA THR A 351 25.01 4.00 -5.67
C THR A 351 25.16 5.40 -6.26
N ALA A 352 26.14 6.19 -5.82
CA ALA A 352 26.39 7.52 -6.39
C ALA A 352 26.61 7.51 -7.91
N ALA A 353 27.24 6.45 -8.44
CA ALA A 353 27.42 6.26 -9.88
C ALA A 353 26.07 6.10 -10.61
N ASP A 354 25.12 5.39 -10.00
CA ASP A 354 23.77 5.24 -10.57
C ASP A 354 23.04 6.58 -10.64
N TYR A 355 23.19 7.46 -9.64
CA TYR A 355 22.58 8.79 -9.69
C TYR A 355 23.13 9.61 -10.86
N THR A 356 24.43 9.54 -11.11
CA THR A 356 25.04 10.23 -12.25
C THR A 356 24.58 9.65 -13.58
N GLU A 357 24.49 8.32 -13.70
CA GLU A 357 23.98 7.65 -14.91
C GLU A 357 22.54 8.04 -15.18
N ILE A 358 21.65 7.95 -14.19
CA ILE A 358 20.23 8.30 -14.33
C ILE A 358 20.07 9.74 -14.80
N LYS A 359 20.81 10.69 -14.23
CA LYS A 359 20.75 12.10 -14.64
C LYS A 359 21.23 12.31 -16.07
N ASN A 360 22.35 11.68 -16.45
CA ASN A 360 22.89 11.79 -17.80
C ASN A 360 21.92 11.21 -18.84
N ASP A 361 21.38 10.02 -18.58
CA ASP A 361 20.40 9.36 -19.46
C ASP A 361 19.10 10.17 -19.57
N PHE A 362 18.62 10.71 -18.45
CA PHE A 362 17.44 11.57 -18.40
C PHE A 362 17.64 12.82 -19.28
N MET A 363 18.78 13.50 -19.15
CA MET A 363 19.07 14.69 -19.95
C MET A 363 19.23 14.37 -21.44
N ALA A 364 19.91 13.27 -21.76
CA ALA A 364 20.14 12.84 -23.14
C ALA A 364 18.83 12.46 -23.86
N SER A 365 17.84 11.94 -23.13
CA SER A 365 16.60 11.42 -23.71
C SER A 365 15.35 12.23 -23.32
N ARG A 366 15.52 13.42 -22.72
CA ARG A 366 14.45 14.15 -22.01
C ARG A 366 13.18 14.33 -22.82
N GLU A 367 13.31 14.64 -24.11
CA GLU A 367 12.18 14.90 -25.01
C GLU A 367 11.28 13.68 -25.21
N SER A 368 11.80 12.46 -25.04
CA SER A 368 11.08 11.20 -25.17
C SER A 368 10.49 10.67 -23.86
N LEU A 369 10.82 11.30 -22.74
CA LEU A 369 10.47 10.84 -21.39
C LEU A 369 9.21 11.53 -20.86
N PRO A 370 8.44 10.87 -19.95
CA PRO A 370 7.24 11.47 -19.36
C PRO A 370 7.53 12.78 -18.63
N VAL A 371 6.49 13.60 -18.43
CA VAL A 371 6.64 14.89 -17.72
C VAL A 371 7.13 14.65 -16.31
N MET A 372 6.46 13.75 -15.59
CA MET A 372 6.91 13.24 -14.30
C MET A 372 7.79 12.02 -14.54
N PHE A 373 9.11 12.16 -14.37
CA PHE A 373 10.05 11.03 -14.47
C PHE A 373 10.47 10.56 -13.07
N ILE A 374 10.17 9.31 -12.75
CA ILE A 374 10.50 8.65 -11.49
C ILE A 374 11.43 7.48 -11.77
N ALA A 375 12.65 7.56 -11.23
CA ALA A 375 13.61 6.46 -11.27
C ALA A 375 13.62 5.70 -9.94
N THR A 376 13.74 4.38 -10.03
CA THR A 376 13.85 3.45 -8.91
C THR A 376 14.99 2.44 -9.16
N PRO A 377 15.44 1.65 -8.17
CA PRO A 377 16.46 0.63 -8.39
C PRO A 377 16.16 -0.37 -9.51
N LYS A 378 14.88 -0.65 -9.78
CA LYS A 378 14.43 -1.58 -10.82
C LYS A 378 14.08 -0.93 -12.14
N ASP A 379 14.05 0.39 -12.18
CA ASP A 379 13.75 1.14 -13.37
C ASP A 379 14.45 2.49 -13.32
N LYS A 380 15.60 2.55 -13.99
CA LYS A 380 16.47 3.73 -14.04
C LYS A 380 16.19 4.62 -15.25
N LYS A 381 15.49 4.10 -16.28
CA LYS A 381 15.47 4.70 -17.63
C LYS A 381 14.08 4.92 -18.21
N ALA A 382 13.09 4.08 -17.86
CA ALA A 382 11.80 4.06 -18.55
C ALA A 382 10.69 4.80 -17.80
N SER A 383 10.85 5.01 -16.48
CA SER A 383 9.85 5.63 -15.61
C SER A 383 8.49 4.93 -15.67
N MET A 384 8.49 3.62 -15.52
CA MET A 384 7.37 2.70 -15.71
C MET A 384 6.11 3.06 -14.92
N TRP A 385 6.26 3.71 -13.76
CA TRP A 385 5.15 4.12 -12.91
C TRP A 385 4.39 5.33 -13.46
N THR A 386 5.06 6.15 -14.28
CA THR A 386 4.53 7.41 -14.84
C THR A 386 4.64 7.48 -16.37
N LYS A 387 5.04 6.39 -17.02
CA LYS A 387 5.26 6.33 -18.48
C LYS A 387 3.99 6.64 -19.27
N ARG A 388 2.82 6.23 -18.75
CA ARG A 388 1.51 6.42 -19.41
C ARG A 388 0.82 7.71 -19.00
N ALA A 389 0.98 8.12 -17.74
CA ALA A 389 0.35 9.29 -17.16
C ALA A 389 1.19 9.79 -15.95
N PRO A 390 1.12 11.09 -15.60
CA PRO A 390 0.27 12.12 -16.20
C PRO A 390 0.72 12.53 -17.62
N SER A 391 -0.24 12.81 -18.49
CA SER A 391 0.01 13.30 -19.86
C SER A 391 0.44 14.76 -19.87
N ILE A 392 0.96 15.27 -21.00
CA ILE A 392 1.31 16.69 -21.14
C ILE A 392 0.08 17.60 -20.94
N GLN A 393 -1.13 17.18 -21.31
CA GLN A 393 -2.34 18.01 -21.12
C GLN A 393 -2.76 18.10 -19.65
N VAL A 394 -2.49 17.05 -18.87
CA VAL A 394 -2.71 17.02 -17.42
C VAL A 394 -1.57 17.73 -16.68
N SER A 395 -0.35 17.64 -17.20
CA SER A 395 0.85 18.27 -16.64
C SER A 395 1.09 19.70 -17.16
N GLY A 396 0.33 20.13 -18.16
CA GLY A 396 0.64 21.23 -19.07
C GLY A 396 -0.64 21.71 -19.79
N ASN A 397 -1.70 21.93 -19.02
CA ASN A 397 -2.77 22.85 -19.39
C ASN A 397 -2.18 24.27 -19.37
N SER A 398 -1.35 24.57 -20.37
CA SER A 398 -0.64 25.83 -20.58
C SER A 398 -1.50 26.92 -21.23
N ASP A 399 -2.82 26.73 -21.30
CA ASP A 399 -3.76 27.73 -21.84
C ASP A 399 -4.91 28.10 -20.89
N LYS A 400 -4.86 27.65 -19.64
CA LYS A 400 -5.67 28.24 -18.56
C LYS A 400 -4.89 28.24 -17.25
N SER A 401 -4.46 29.44 -16.90
CA SER A 401 -4.31 30.05 -15.57
C SER A 401 -5.44 29.73 -14.56
N THR A 402 -5.87 28.47 -14.41
CA THR A 402 -7.11 28.18 -13.67
C THR A 402 -7.28 26.79 -13.04
N GLN A 403 -6.29 25.90 -13.01
CA GLN A 403 -6.41 24.67 -12.16
C GLN A 403 -5.23 24.40 -11.22
N LEU A 404 -3.98 24.74 -11.58
CA LEU A 404 -2.87 24.74 -10.61
C LEU A 404 -2.66 26.11 -9.93
N GLU A 405 -3.16 27.20 -10.54
CA GLU A 405 -3.27 28.53 -9.88
C GLU A 405 -4.46 28.63 -8.91
N GLN A 406 -5.38 27.66 -8.89
CA GLN A 406 -6.41 27.57 -7.84
C GLN A 406 -5.85 27.07 -6.49
N LEU A 407 -4.55 26.76 -6.42
CA LEU A 407 -3.83 26.48 -5.16
C LEU A 407 -3.21 27.73 -4.52
N HIS A 408 -3.48 28.94 -5.04
CA HIS A 408 -3.24 30.21 -4.34
C HIS A 408 -4.46 30.64 -3.51
N VAL A 409 -4.79 29.85 -2.48
CA VAL A 409 -5.57 30.31 -1.31
C VAL A 409 -4.71 30.21 -0.07
#